data_AF-A0AAN8GU82-F1
#
_entry.id   AF-A0AAN8GU82-F1
#
_cell.length_a   1.000
_cell.length_b   1.000
_cell.length_c   1.000
_cell.angle_alpha   90.00
_cell.angle_beta   90.00
_cell.angle_gamma   90.00
#
_symmetry.space_group_name_H-M   'P 1'
#
loop_
_entity.id
_entity.type
_entity.pdbx_description
1 polymer ?
#
loop_
_entity_poly.entity_id
_entity_poly.type
_entity_poly.pdbx_seq_one_letter_code
_entity_poly.pdbx_strand_id
1 'polypeptide(L)'
;MLTQGHRFVLTSRFTQDCFENTFSCVRSKNPVPTPVEFHHALRIIAVGQFLTTISSGRYQEDHSSFLADFLDTGEPKITPSVRVEQLMAVNRAAAPDLTKTEKCILFHLAGYIVHKIIKFASICEKCKIATEHHDESPSGDNSLLVDLKDFKAGALCRPSQEAFDFIHQIEELFRTKTGSSLMQLPNAVGVLEKKAQALSSRLPSCCGVQQKLVKRFIRLRLRIEAKQIKNDRKNYN
;
A
#
# COMPACT_ATOMS: atom_id res chain seq x y z
N MET A 1 10.73 32.00 -29.62
CA MET A 1 10.02 30.73 -29.96
C MET A 1 9.83 30.54 -31.45
N LEU A 2 9.09 31.38 -32.18
CA LEU A 2 9.02 31.24 -33.65
C LEU A 2 10.39 31.47 -34.33
N THR A 3 11.15 32.44 -33.82
CA THR A 3 12.54 32.71 -34.21
C THR A 3 13.55 31.63 -33.75
N GLN A 4 13.12 30.66 -32.93
CA GLN A 4 13.94 29.53 -32.46
C GLN A 4 13.60 28.24 -33.20
N GLY A 5 12.84 28.30 -34.31
CA GLY A 5 12.52 27.15 -35.15
C GLY A 5 11.23 26.39 -34.80
N HIS A 6 10.41 26.89 -33.87
CA HIS A 6 9.11 26.27 -33.58
C HIS A 6 8.07 26.63 -34.67
N ARG A 7 7.38 25.61 -35.22
CA ARG A 7 6.40 25.77 -36.31
C ARG A 7 5.13 26.53 -35.90
N PHE A 8 4.73 26.42 -34.64
CA PHE A 8 3.59 27.13 -34.06
C PHE A 8 3.78 27.23 -32.54
N VAL A 9 3.01 28.11 -31.91
CA VAL A 9 3.02 28.32 -30.45
C VAL A 9 1.61 28.10 -29.93
N LEU A 10 1.47 27.26 -28.90
CA LEU A 10 0.20 27.05 -28.20
C LEU A 10 0.03 28.11 -27.12
N THR A 11 -0.58 29.23 -27.48
CA THR A 11 -0.77 30.39 -26.58
C THR A 11 -1.58 30.04 -25.33
N SER A 12 -2.44 29.03 -25.39
CA SER A 12 -3.21 28.50 -24.25
C SER A 12 -2.37 27.89 -23.12
N ARG A 13 -1.07 27.66 -23.34
CA ARG A 13 -0.15 27.18 -22.29
C ARG A 13 0.61 28.30 -21.59
N PHE A 14 0.44 29.54 -22.05
CA PHE A 14 1.04 30.74 -21.44
C PHE A 14 0.04 31.49 -20.54
N THR A 15 -1.14 30.92 -20.30
CA THR A 15 -2.13 31.45 -19.36
C THR A 15 -1.90 30.90 -17.96
N GLN A 16 -2.51 31.54 -16.97
CA GLN A 16 -2.45 31.10 -15.56
C GLN A 16 -3.50 30.04 -15.22
N ASP A 17 -4.31 29.62 -16.19
CA ASP A 17 -5.44 28.69 -15.99
C ASP A 17 -5.03 27.39 -15.29
N CYS A 18 -3.82 26.89 -15.56
CA CYS A 18 -3.32 25.67 -14.90
C CYS A 18 -3.13 25.84 -13.39
N PHE A 19 -2.69 27.02 -12.96
CA PHE A 19 -2.56 27.37 -11.55
C PHE A 19 -3.93 27.62 -10.93
N GLU A 20 -4.79 28.36 -11.62
CA GLU A 20 -6.15 28.64 -11.15
C GLU A 20 -6.96 27.36 -10.93
N ASN A 21 -6.89 26.41 -11.87
CA ASN A 21 -7.51 25.09 -11.74
C ASN A 21 -6.96 24.30 -10.55
N THR A 22 -5.64 24.36 -10.32
CA THR A 22 -5.02 23.72 -9.16
C THR A 22 -5.50 24.35 -7.85
N PHE A 23 -5.59 25.68 -7.79
CA PHE A 23 -6.12 26.40 -6.63
C PHE A 23 -7.61 26.17 -6.42
N SER A 24 -8.39 25.94 -7.48
CA SER A 24 -9.79 25.55 -7.38
C SER A 24 -9.94 24.18 -6.73
N CYS A 25 -9.09 23.21 -7.08
CA CYS A 25 -9.06 21.90 -6.41
C CYS A 25 -8.67 21.98 -4.93
N VAL A 26 -7.82 22.94 -4.54
CA VAL A 26 -7.49 23.15 -3.11
C VAL A 26 -8.65 23.81 -2.37
N ARG A 27 -9.27 24.82 -2.98
CA ARG A 27 -10.36 25.61 -2.37
C ARG A 27 -11.71 24.90 -2.36
N SER A 28 -11.89 23.84 -3.15
CA SER A 28 -13.13 23.05 -3.17
C SER A 28 -13.48 22.43 -1.82
N LYS A 29 -12.49 22.22 -0.95
CA LYS A 29 -12.68 21.69 0.41
C LYS A 29 -12.80 22.74 1.49
N ASN A 30 -11.92 23.73 1.43
CA ASN A 30 -11.96 24.87 2.31
C ASN A 30 -11.74 26.11 1.45
N PRO A 31 -12.76 26.97 1.26
CA PRO A 31 -12.63 28.18 0.45
C PRO A 31 -11.46 29.08 0.88
N VAL A 32 -11.07 29.02 2.17
CA VAL A 32 -9.95 29.78 2.73
C VAL A 32 -9.08 28.86 3.61
N PRO A 33 -8.16 28.09 3.02
CA PRO A 33 -7.33 27.14 3.75
C PRO A 33 -6.24 27.85 4.56
N THR A 34 -5.91 27.31 5.73
CA THR A 34 -4.69 27.72 6.44
C THR A 34 -3.44 27.26 5.70
N PRO A 35 -2.24 27.85 5.95
CA PRO A 35 -1.02 27.44 5.25
C PRO A 35 -0.69 25.94 5.38
N VAL A 36 -1.03 25.32 6.53
CA VAL A 36 -0.82 23.89 6.76
C VAL A 36 -1.79 23.04 5.93
N GLU A 37 -3.06 23.43 5.89
CA GLU A 37 -4.10 22.79 5.09
C GLU A 37 -3.78 22.89 3.60
N PHE A 38 -3.35 24.06 3.14
CA PHE A 38 -2.90 24.29 1.78
C PHE A 38 -1.74 23.36 1.40
N HIS A 39 -0.71 23.28 2.25
CA HIS A 39 0.45 22.40 2.00
C HIS A 39 0.04 20.92 1.94
N HIS A 40 -0.87 20.49 2.81
CA HIS A 40 -1.35 19.11 2.82
C HIS A 40 -2.17 18.79 1.56
N ALA A 41 -3.08 19.69 1.18
CA ALA A 41 -3.89 19.56 -0.03
C ALA A 41 -3.00 19.51 -1.29
N LEU A 42 -2.01 20.41 -1.40
CA LEU A 42 -1.09 20.45 -2.52
C LEU A 42 -0.25 19.17 -2.63
N ARG A 43 0.27 18.67 -1.50
CA ARG A 43 1.03 17.41 -1.47
C ARG A 43 0.18 16.23 -1.97
N ILE A 44 -1.09 16.20 -1.58
CA ILE A 44 -2.00 15.15 -1.99
C ILE A 44 -2.35 15.24 -3.48
N ILE A 45 -2.63 16.44 -3.99
CA ILE A 45 -2.89 16.67 -5.42
C ILE A 45 -1.69 16.19 -6.26
N ALA A 46 -0.47 16.56 -5.87
CA ALA A 46 0.75 16.15 -6.58
C ALA A 46 0.93 14.63 -6.59
N VAL A 47 0.66 13.95 -5.48
CA VAL A 47 0.73 12.48 -5.40
C VAL A 47 -0.40 11.84 -6.24
N GLY A 48 -1.61 12.40 -6.20
CA GLY A 48 -2.75 11.92 -6.98
C GLY A 48 -2.47 11.97 -8.49
N GLN A 49 -1.95 13.10 -8.99
CA GLN A 49 -1.56 13.26 -10.39
C GLN A 49 -0.53 12.23 -10.86
N PHE A 50 0.40 11.85 -9.98
CA PHE A 50 1.43 10.84 -10.29
C PHE A 50 0.87 9.41 -10.29
N LEU A 51 -0.14 9.13 -9.47
CA LEU A 51 -0.75 7.79 -9.34
C LEU A 51 -1.87 7.53 -10.33
N THR A 52 -2.46 8.56 -10.93
CA THR A 52 -3.47 8.42 -11.98
C THR A 52 -2.82 8.18 -13.34
N THR A 53 -3.01 7.00 -13.91
CA THR A 53 -2.73 6.76 -15.34
C THR A 53 -3.77 7.48 -16.19
N ILE A 54 -3.34 8.46 -16.99
CA ILE A 54 -4.22 9.23 -17.88
C ILE A 54 -4.78 8.28 -18.96
N SER A 55 -6.01 7.81 -18.77
CA SER A 55 -6.78 7.11 -19.80
C SER A 55 -7.61 8.15 -20.55
N SER A 56 -7.09 8.59 -21.70
CA SER A 56 -7.75 9.47 -22.68
C SER A 56 -7.96 10.95 -22.28
N GLY A 57 -7.48 11.85 -23.13
CA GLY A 57 -7.54 13.30 -22.92
C GLY A 57 -8.90 13.90 -23.24
N ARG A 58 -9.89 13.71 -22.36
CA ARG A 58 -11.15 14.46 -22.40
C ARG A 58 -11.33 15.25 -21.10
N TYR A 59 -11.25 16.57 -21.20
CA TYR A 59 -11.45 17.55 -20.11
C TYR A 59 -12.92 17.67 -19.63
N GLN A 60 -13.79 16.71 -19.96
CA GLN A 60 -15.21 16.75 -19.57
C GLN A 60 -15.55 15.83 -18.40
N GLU A 61 -14.65 14.95 -17.98
CA GLU A 61 -14.81 14.23 -16.73
C GLU A 61 -14.10 15.02 -15.64
N ASP A 62 -14.89 15.60 -14.75
CA ASP A 62 -14.44 16.39 -13.62
C ASP A 62 -13.77 15.47 -12.59
N HIS A 63 -12.50 15.11 -12.84
CA HIS A 63 -11.66 14.32 -11.94
C HIS A 63 -11.37 15.03 -10.62
N SER A 64 -11.87 16.27 -10.43
CA SER A 64 -11.88 16.95 -9.14
C SER A 64 -12.73 16.20 -8.11
N SER A 65 -13.74 15.44 -8.54
CA SER A 65 -14.56 14.56 -7.69
C SER A 65 -13.72 13.46 -7.03
N PHE A 66 -12.88 12.77 -7.79
CA PHE A 66 -11.99 11.72 -7.29
C PHE A 66 -10.91 12.28 -6.34
N LEU A 67 -10.41 13.48 -6.65
CA LEU A 67 -9.49 14.23 -5.79
C LEU A 67 -10.18 14.76 -4.54
N ALA A 68 -11.44 15.16 -4.59
CA ALA A 68 -12.23 15.57 -3.44
C ALA A 68 -12.54 14.39 -2.52
N ASP A 69 -12.91 13.23 -3.07
CA ASP A 69 -13.26 12.00 -2.32
C ASP A 69 -12.06 11.31 -1.65
N PHE A 70 -10.86 11.37 -2.25
CA PHE A 70 -9.62 10.89 -1.61
C PHE A 70 -9.30 11.63 -0.31
N LEU A 71 -9.94 12.79 -0.14
CA LEU A 71 -9.42 13.92 0.59
C LEU A 71 -10.54 14.41 1.56
N ASP A 72 -11.76 13.83 1.49
CA ASP A 72 -12.92 14.10 2.36
C ASP A 72 -13.10 12.96 3.37
N THR A 73 -12.83 13.27 4.65
CA THR A 73 -13.04 12.37 5.79
C THR A 73 -14.31 12.70 6.58
N GLY A 74 -15.31 13.29 5.94
CA GLY A 74 -16.65 13.48 6.51
C GLY A 74 -17.51 12.23 6.34
N GLU A 75 -18.28 11.85 7.36
CA GLU A 75 -19.31 10.81 7.25
C GLU A 75 -20.54 11.38 6.53
N PRO A 76 -21.08 10.70 5.49
CA PRO A 76 -22.53 10.80 5.33
C PRO A 76 -23.26 9.52 4.89
N LYS A 77 -24.37 9.31 5.63
CA LYS A 77 -25.73 8.85 5.31
C LYS A 77 -26.00 7.89 4.14
N ILE A 78 -26.68 6.80 4.52
CA ILE A 78 -27.08 5.58 3.80
C ILE A 78 -28.39 5.78 3.00
N THR A 79 -28.45 5.25 1.77
CA THR A 79 -29.58 4.46 1.20
C THR A 79 -29.13 3.63 -0.02
N PRO A 80 -29.78 2.49 -0.35
CA PRO A 80 -29.15 1.38 -1.10
C PRO A 80 -29.67 1.17 -2.53
N SER A 81 -28.83 0.61 -3.42
CA SER A 81 -29.15 -0.21 -4.62
C SER A 81 -27.92 -0.24 -5.57
N VAL A 82 -27.22 -1.34 -5.89
CA VAL A 82 -27.63 -2.50 -6.75
C VAL A 82 -26.65 -3.70 -6.61
N ARG A 83 -27.25 -4.90 -6.46
CA ARG A 83 -26.88 -6.31 -6.71
C ARG A 83 -25.42 -6.80 -6.89
N VAL A 84 -25.08 -7.72 -5.97
CA VAL A 84 -23.87 -8.55 -5.86
C VAL A 84 -24.23 -9.99 -6.24
N GLU A 85 -24.11 -10.42 -7.49
CA GLU A 85 -24.42 -11.84 -7.80
C GLU A 85 -23.60 -12.52 -8.92
N GLN A 86 -22.61 -11.89 -9.59
CA GLN A 86 -22.07 -12.52 -10.82
C GLN A 86 -20.55 -12.70 -10.97
N LEU A 87 -19.77 -12.72 -9.89
CA LEU A 87 -18.34 -13.09 -9.96
C LEU A 87 -17.91 -14.17 -8.95
N MET A 88 -18.84 -14.75 -8.19
CA MET A 88 -18.54 -15.82 -7.23
C MET A 88 -18.85 -17.21 -7.80
N ALA A 89 -18.10 -17.65 -8.82
CA ALA A 89 -17.99 -19.06 -9.15
C ALA A 89 -16.83 -19.27 -10.11
N VAL A 90 -15.65 -19.60 -9.60
CA VAL A 90 -14.75 -20.67 -10.10
C VAL A 90 -13.57 -20.78 -9.11
N ASN A 91 -13.37 -22.00 -8.59
CA ASN A 91 -12.19 -22.55 -7.92
C ASN A 91 -11.98 -22.34 -6.40
N ARG A 92 -12.58 -23.27 -5.64
CA ARG A 92 -11.94 -23.87 -4.46
C ARG A 92 -10.81 -24.81 -4.90
N ALA A 93 -9.62 -24.26 -5.10
CA ALA A 93 -8.34 -24.97 -5.19
C ALA A 93 -7.27 -24.04 -4.63
N ALA A 94 -6.13 -24.57 -4.16
CA ALA A 94 -5.06 -23.84 -3.45
C ALA A 94 -4.90 -22.37 -3.90
N ALA A 95 -4.80 -21.45 -2.93
CA ALA A 95 -4.59 -20.03 -3.25
C ALA A 95 -3.46 -19.91 -4.29
N PRO A 96 -3.68 -19.23 -5.42
CA PRO A 96 -2.69 -19.17 -6.50
C PRO A 96 -1.37 -18.65 -5.94
N ASP A 97 -0.22 -19.22 -6.34
CA ASP A 97 1.10 -18.73 -5.91
C ASP A 97 1.21 -17.21 -6.12
N LEU A 98 1.92 -16.52 -5.23
CA LEU A 98 2.09 -15.07 -5.37
C LEU A 98 2.80 -14.78 -6.69
N THR A 99 2.23 -13.86 -7.47
CA THR A 99 2.89 -13.31 -8.66
C THR A 99 4.21 -12.63 -8.28
N LYS A 100 5.14 -12.49 -9.24
CA LYS A 100 6.40 -11.77 -8.99
C LYS A 100 6.17 -10.36 -8.41
N THR A 101 5.16 -9.66 -8.92
CA THR A 101 4.78 -8.33 -8.41
C THR A 101 4.32 -8.40 -6.96
N GLU A 102 3.46 -9.35 -6.59
CA GLU A 102 3.02 -9.54 -5.20
C GLU A 102 4.20 -9.92 -4.28
N LYS A 103 5.13 -10.75 -4.76
CA LYS A 103 6.36 -11.09 -4.01
C LYS A 103 7.24 -9.85 -3.78
N CYS A 104 7.38 -8.97 -4.78
CA CYS A 104 8.09 -7.68 -4.62
C CYS A 104 7.39 -6.75 -3.61
N ILE A 105 6.05 -6.66 -3.65
CA ILE A 105 5.27 -5.87 -2.69
C ILE A 105 5.43 -6.44 -1.27
N LEU A 106 5.34 -7.75 -1.14
CA LEU A 106 5.50 -8.44 0.14
C LEU A 106 6.92 -8.25 0.69
N PHE A 107 7.94 -8.25 -0.16
CA PHE A 107 9.33 -8.02 0.23
C PHE A 107 9.52 -6.60 0.79
N HIS A 108 8.96 -5.59 0.12
CA HIS A 108 8.95 -4.21 0.64
C HIS A 108 8.17 -4.11 1.97
N LEU A 109 7.03 -4.80 2.10
CA LEU A 109 6.26 -4.83 3.35
C LEU A 109 7.02 -5.50 4.49
N ALA A 110 7.72 -6.60 4.20
CA ALA A 110 8.57 -7.32 5.12
C ALA A 110 9.71 -6.42 5.64
N GLY A 111 10.38 -5.67 4.76
CA GLY A 111 11.40 -4.69 5.15
C GLY A 111 10.87 -3.63 6.12
N TYR A 112 9.65 -3.11 5.88
CA TYR A 112 9.00 -2.19 6.82
C TYR A 112 8.76 -2.84 8.21
N ILE A 113 8.31 -4.09 8.25
CA ILE A 113 8.04 -4.78 9.52
C ILE A 113 9.33 -5.05 10.27
N VAL A 114 10.37 -5.55 9.59
CA VAL A 114 11.70 -5.77 10.16
C VAL A 114 12.24 -4.46 10.73
N HIS A 115 12.22 -3.37 9.97
CA HIS A 115 12.61 -2.05 10.46
C HIS A 115 11.85 -1.64 11.74
N LYS A 116 10.53 -1.87 11.78
CA LYS A 116 9.74 -1.57 12.99
C LYS A 116 10.08 -2.47 14.17
N ILE A 117 10.51 -3.70 13.96
CA ILE A 117 10.95 -4.58 15.05
C ILE A 117 12.31 -4.12 15.56
N ILE A 118 13.27 -3.89 14.67
CA ILE A 118 14.62 -3.44 15.04
C ILE A 118 14.57 -2.10 15.78
N LYS A 119 13.76 -1.15 15.28
CA LYS A 119 13.69 0.20 15.85
C LYS A 119 12.93 0.28 17.18
N PHE A 120 11.90 -0.55 17.38
CA PHE A 120 10.97 -0.40 18.51
C PHE A 120 10.88 -1.60 19.45
N ALA A 121 11.51 -2.73 19.13
CA ALA A 121 11.52 -3.90 20.01
C ALA A 121 12.94 -4.13 20.54
N SER A 122 13.03 -4.54 21.81
CA SER A 122 14.27 -5.05 22.37
C SER A 122 14.59 -6.40 21.73
N ILE A 123 15.60 -6.42 20.85
CA ILE A 123 16.15 -7.63 20.23
C ILE A 123 17.68 -7.56 20.33
N CYS A 124 18.34 -8.72 20.43
CA CYS A 124 19.80 -8.78 20.43
C CYS A 124 20.36 -8.66 19.00
N GLU A 125 21.65 -8.39 18.88
CA GLU A 125 22.31 -8.21 17.57
C GLU A 125 22.20 -9.45 16.67
N LYS A 126 22.29 -10.66 17.26
CA LYS A 126 22.09 -11.92 16.51
C LYS A 126 20.71 -11.98 15.84
N CYS A 127 19.70 -11.59 16.60
CA CYS A 127 18.31 -11.58 16.19
C CYS A 127 18.06 -10.46 15.13
N LYS A 128 18.81 -9.35 15.18
CA LYS A 128 18.81 -8.30 14.16
C LYS A 128 19.42 -8.79 12.85
N ILE A 129 20.64 -9.34 12.91
CA ILE A 129 21.36 -9.91 11.75
C ILE A 129 20.55 -11.00 11.05
N ALA A 130 19.86 -11.84 11.82
CA ALA A 130 19.03 -12.89 11.25
C ALA A 130 17.75 -12.38 10.55
N THR A 131 17.36 -11.11 10.76
CA THR A 131 16.12 -10.54 10.21
C THR A 131 16.32 -9.48 9.13
N GLU A 132 17.46 -8.79 9.15
CA GLU A 132 17.81 -7.71 8.23
C GLU A 132 18.93 -8.17 7.32
N HIS A 133 18.82 -7.83 6.04
CA HIS A 133 19.89 -8.06 5.08
C HIS A 133 20.98 -7.01 5.28
N HIS A 134 22.22 -7.48 5.47
CA HIS A 134 23.37 -6.62 5.77
C HIS A 134 24.40 -6.53 4.64
N ASP A 135 24.32 -7.37 3.61
CA ASP A 135 25.26 -7.37 2.51
C ASP A 135 24.82 -6.41 1.38
N GLU A 136 25.78 -5.84 0.66
CA GLU A 136 25.55 -5.06 -0.58
C GLU A 136 25.26 -5.96 -1.80
N SER A 137 25.15 -7.28 -1.57
CA SER A 137 24.84 -8.23 -2.63
C SER A 137 23.49 -7.89 -3.27
N PRO A 138 23.29 -8.13 -4.58
CA PRO A 138 22.01 -7.90 -5.21
C PRO A 138 20.94 -8.68 -4.45
N SER A 139 20.13 -7.90 -3.73
CA SER A 139 18.98 -8.39 -3.00
C SER A 139 18.14 -9.16 -4.04
N GLY A 140 17.73 -10.40 -3.72
CA GLY A 140 17.26 -11.35 -4.74
C GLY A 140 16.07 -10.85 -5.57
N ASP A 141 15.61 -11.62 -6.55
CA ASP A 141 14.58 -11.25 -7.56
C ASP A 141 13.34 -10.46 -7.08
N ASN A 142 13.03 -10.48 -5.78
CA ASN A 142 11.94 -9.77 -5.13
C ASN A 142 12.28 -8.35 -4.65
N SER A 143 13.55 -7.90 -4.75
CA SER A 143 13.99 -6.59 -4.26
C SER A 143 13.63 -5.42 -5.17
N LEU A 144 13.24 -5.71 -6.42
CA LEU A 144 13.04 -4.71 -7.47
C LEU A 144 12.23 -3.49 -7.01
N LEU A 145 11.13 -3.71 -6.27
CA LEU A 145 10.30 -2.62 -5.77
C LEU A 145 11.01 -1.77 -4.71
N VAL A 146 11.82 -2.38 -3.86
CA VAL A 146 12.63 -1.66 -2.87
C VAL A 146 13.69 -0.83 -3.59
N ASP A 147 14.38 -1.42 -4.57
CA ASP A 147 15.44 -0.74 -5.31
C ASP A 147 14.90 0.47 -6.11
N LEU A 148 13.72 0.33 -6.73
CA LEU A 148 13.03 1.44 -7.40
C LEU A 148 12.58 2.55 -6.44
N LYS A 149 12.39 2.25 -5.15
CA LYS A 149 11.93 3.19 -4.12
C LYS A 149 13.05 3.72 -3.24
N ASP A 150 14.27 3.20 -3.37
CA ASP A 150 15.43 3.57 -2.57
C ASP A 150 16.05 4.85 -3.17
N PHE A 151 15.42 6.00 -2.89
CA PHE A 151 15.88 7.31 -3.40
C PHE A 151 17.31 7.68 -2.95
N LYS A 152 17.79 7.06 -1.87
CA LYS A 152 19.14 7.14 -1.37
C LYS A 152 19.57 5.72 -1.01
N ALA A 153 20.75 5.30 -1.46
CA ALA A 153 21.26 3.96 -1.19
C ALA A 153 21.18 3.60 0.31
N GLY A 154 20.48 2.51 0.62
CA GLY A 154 20.33 1.99 1.99
C GLY A 154 19.35 2.78 2.86
N ALA A 155 18.48 3.63 2.29
CA ALA A 155 17.46 4.33 3.06
C ALA A 155 16.30 3.42 3.46
N LEU A 156 16.05 2.37 2.69
CA LEU A 156 15.05 1.34 2.99
C LEU A 156 15.69 0.08 3.59
N CYS A 157 15.06 -0.41 4.67
CA CYS A 157 15.42 -1.66 5.32
C CYS A 157 15.02 -2.85 4.42
N ARG A 158 15.96 -3.77 4.21
CA ARG A 158 15.77 -5.01 3.44
C ARG A 158 15.67 -6.19 4.41
N PRO A 159 14.62 -7.04 4.33
CA PRO A 159 14.55 -8.23 5.16
C PRO A 159 15.59 -9.27 4.71
N SER A 160 16.08 -10.08 5.65
CA SER A 160 16.84 -11.29 5.31
C SER A 160 15.97 -12.29 4.55
N GLN A 161 16.60 -13.25 3.86
CA GLN A 161 15.86 -14.29 3.15
C GLN A 161 15.02 -15.13 4.11
N GLU A 162 15.54 -15.45 5.29
CA GLU A 162 14.84 -16.23 6.31
C GLU A 162 13.61 -15.48 6.86
N ALA A 163 13.72 -14.16 7.05
CA ALA A 163 12.60 -13.35 7.49
C ALA A 163 11.54 -13.21 6.39
N PHE A 164 11.97 -13.07 5.13
CA PHE A 164 11.07 -13.00 3.99
C PHE A 164 10.33 -14.32 3.76
N ASP A 165 11.03 -15.46 3.75
CA ASP A 165 10.43 -16.79 3.59
C ASP A 165 9.38 -17.05 4.67
N PHE A 166 9.68 -16.66 5.92
CA PHE A 166 8.73 -16.82 7.02
C PHE A 166 7.50 -15.92 6.84
N ILE A 167 7.67 -14.66 6.43
CA ILE A 167 6.55 -13.76 6.10
C ILE A 167 5.74 -14.28 4.92
N HIS A 168 6.38 -14.86 3.90
CA HIS A 168 5.72 -15.49 2.76
C HIS A 168 4.79 -16.62 3.18
N GLN A 169 5.25 -17.51 4.06
CA GLN A 169 4.40 -18.57 4.62
C GLN A 169 3.19 -18.02 5.39
N ILE A 170 3.37 -16.91 6.12
CA ILE A 170 2.25 -16.26 6.82
C ILE A 170 1.25 -15.67 5.81
N GLU A 171 1.71 -15.09 4.70
CA GLU A 171 0.83 -14.57 3.65
C GLU A 171 0.08 -15.69 2.93
N GLU A 172 0.72 -16.82 2.63
CA GLU A 172 0.04 -18.01 2.09
C GLU A 172 -1.06 -18.50 3.04
N LEU A 173 -0.73 -18.62 4.33
CA LEU A 173 -1.71 -18.97 5.36
C LEU A 173 -2.88 -17.97 5.36
N PHE A 174 -2.58 -16.68 5.25
CA PHE A 174 -3.60 -15.63 5.21
C PHE A 174 -4.51 -15.78 3.99
N ARG A 175 -3.95 -15.91 2.78
CA ARG A 175 -4.71 -16.05 1.51
C ARG A 175 -5.62 -17.28 1.47
N THR A 176 -5.24 -18.38 2.11
CA THR A 176 -6.14 -19.56 2.23
C THR A 176 -7.42 -19.29 3.03
N LYS A 177 -7.50 -18.18 3.78
CA LYS A 177 -8.64 -17.84 4.66
C LYS A 177 -9.41 -16.59 4.23
N THR A 178 -8.85 -15.74 3.37
CA THR A 178 -9.43 -14.44 2.98
C THR A 178 -10.71 -14.55 2.14
N GLY A 179 -11.00 -15.70 1.52
CA GLY A 179 -12.15 -15.88 0.61
C GLY A 179 -13.54 -15.98 1.27
N SER A 180 -13.89 -15.09 2.20
CA SER A 180 -15.20 -14.95 2.92
C SER A 180 -15.26 -15.49 4.35
N SER A 181 -14.29 -16.29 4.80
CA SER A 181 -14.31 -16.92 6.13
C SER A 181 -13.70 -16.06 7.24
N LEU A 182 -12.80 -15.13 6.90
CA LEU A 182 -11.97 -14.42 7.87
C LEU A 182 -12.78 -13.45 8.77
N MET A 183 -13.82 -12.83 8.23
CA MET A 183 -14.74 -11.94 8.96
C MET A 183 -15.75 -12.68 9.84
N GLN A 184 -15.90 -14.00 9.63
CA GLN A 184 -16.80 -14.85 10.43
C GLN A 184 -16.08 -15.52 11.61
N LEU A 185 -14.74 -15.41 11.67
CA LEU A 185 -13.96 -16.01 12.75
C LEU A 185 -14.06 -15.14 14.02
N PRO A 186 -14.55 -15.69 15.15
CA PRO A 186 -14.41 -15.02 16.43
C PRO A 186 -12.92 -14.90 16.75
N ASN A 187 -12.46 -13.68 17.04
CA ASN A 187 -11.05 -13.38 17.32
C ASN A 187 -10.09 -13.81 16.19
N ALA A 188 -10.33 -13.34 14.96
CA ALA A 188 -9.48 -13.63 13.79
C ALA A 188 -7.98 -13.36 14.04
N VAL A 189 -7.63 -12.33 14.80
CA VAL A 189 -6.24 -12.02 15.18
C VAL A 189 -5.62 -13.19 15.95
N GLY A 190 -6.24 -13.63 17.04
CA GLY A 190 -5.68 -14.70 17.88
C GLY A 190 -5.60 -16.04 17.14
N VAL A 191 -6.60 -16.36 16.31
CA VAL A 191 -6.60 -17.60 15.51
C VAL A 191 -5.46 -17.59 14.49
N LEU A 192 -5.27 -16.48 13.77
CA LEU A 192 -4.20 -16.35 12.80
C LEU A 192 -2.82 -16.32 13.48
N GLU A 193 -2.67 -15.58 14.58
CA GLU A 193 -1.40 -15.51 15.33
C GLU A 193 -1.00 -16.90 15.84
N LYS A 194 -1.94 -17.68 16.40
CA LYS A 194 -1.67 -19.04 16.89
C LYS A 194 -1.23 -19.99 15.77
N LYS A 195 -1.87 -19.91 14.59
CA LYS A 195 -1.52 -20.78 13.46
C LYS A 195 -0.19 -20.36 12.82
N ALA A 196 0.02 -19.07 12.63
CA ALA A 196 1.27 -18.54 12.10
C ALA A 196 2.47 -18.81 13.03
N GLN A 197 2.23 -18.86 14.35
CA GLN A 197 3.26 -19.23 15.32
C GLN A 197 3.68 -20.72 15.23
N ALA A 198 2.81 -21.58 14.70
CA ALA A 198 3.11 -23.00 14.49
C ALA A 198 3.86 -23.27 13.18
N LEU A 199 4.07 -22.27 12.33
CA LEU A 199 4.85 -22.40 11.10
C LEU A 199 6.34 -22.58 11.43
N SER A 200 7.04 -23.37 10.60
CA SER A 200 8.48 -23.56 10.74
C SER A 200 9.21 -22.26 10.37
N SER A 201 10.16 -21.86 11.22
CA SER A 201 11.02 -20.71 10.94
C SER A 201 12.48 -21.08 11.17
N ARG A 202 13.35 -20.53 10.32
CA ARG A 202 14.82 -20.59 10.50
C ARG A 202 15.32 -19.44 11.38
N LEU A 203 14.41 -18.65 11.94
CA LEU A 203 14.74 -17.49 12.73
C LEU A 203 15.17 -17.91 14.14
N PRO A 204 16.08 -17.16 14.78
CA PRO A 204 16.48 -17.44 16.15
C PRO A 204 15.29 -17.42 17.12
N SER A 205 15.28 -18.37 18.06
CA SER A 205 14.32 -18.39 19.17
C SER A 205 14.59 -17.30 20.22
N CYS A 206 15.73 -16.60 20.13
CA CYS A 206 16.05 -15.47 20.99
C CYS A 206 15.01 -14.34 20.86
N CYS A 207 14.78 -13.62 21.96
CA CYS A 207 14.04 -12.34 21.98
C CYS A 207 12.60 -12.36 21.39
N GLY A 208 12.02 -13.53 21.13
CA GLY A 208 10.67 -13.68 20.59
C GLY A 208 10.48 -13.04 19.20
N VAL A 209 11.50 -13.03 18.34
CA VAL A 209 11.45 -12.35 17.03
C VAL A 209 10.35 -12.90 16.14
N GLN A 210 10.21 -14.23 16.07
CA GLN A 210 9.14 -14.88 15.31
C GLN A 210 7.76 -14.38 15.75
N GLN A 211 7.49 -14.34 17.05
CA GLN A 211 6.22 -13.84 17.62
C GLN A 211 5.99 -12.36 17.28
N LYS A 212 7.04 -11.54 17.33
CA LYS A 212 6.98 -10.12 16.99
C LYS A 212 6.66 -9.91 15.50
N LEU A 213 7.24 -10.72 14.61
CA LEU A 213 6.95 -10.72 13.17
C LEU A 213 5.50 -11.11 12.90
N VAL A 214 5.07 -12.25 13.43
CA VAL A 214 3.69 -12.76 13.31
C VAL A 214 2.68 -11.69 13.75
N LYS A 215 2.84 -11.17 14.96
CA LYS A 215 1.94 -10.17 15.55
C LYS A 215 1.85 -8.90 14.72
N ARG A 216 2.98 -8.38 14.24
CA ARG A 216 2.99 -7.16 13.42
C ARG A 216 2.43 -7.40 12.03
N PHE A 217 2.83 -8.49 11.38
CA PHE A 217 2.39 -8.82 10.01
C PHE A 217 0.89 -9.05 9.95
N ILE A 218 0.34 -9.92 10.80
CA ILE A 218 -1.09 -10.26 10.80
C ILE A 218 -1.95 -9.01 11.03
N ARG A 219 -1.57 -8.15 12.00
CA ARG A 219 -2.33 -6.92 12.28
C ARG A 219 -2.26 -5.94 11.13
N LEU A 220 -1.10 -5.80 10.49
CA LEU A 220 -0.94 -4.96 9.31
C LEU A 220 -1.79 -5.50 8.16
N ARG A 221 -1.72 -6.80 7.90
CA ARG A 221 -2.45 -7.45 6.81
C ARG A 221 -3.96 -7.38 7.00
N LEU A 222 -4.46 -7.61 8.22
CA LEU A 222 -5.85 -7.42 8.58
C LEU A 222 -6.32 -5.99 8.38
N ARG A 223 -5.49 -4.97 8.68
CA ARG A 223 -5.83 -3.58 8.41
C ARG A 223 -5.89 -3.29 6.92
N ILE A 224 -4.96 -3.85 6.13
CA ILE A 224 -4.97 -3.74 4.68
C ILE A 224 -6.25 -4.38 4.12
N GLU A 225 -6.59 -5.60 4.52
CA GLU A 225 -7.83 -6.27 4.10
C GLU A 225 -9.08 -5.51 4.56
N ALA A 226 -9.15 -5.05 5.80
CA ALA A 226 -10.29 -4.29 6.28
C ALA A 226 -10.47 -2.99 5.48
N LYS A 227 -9.37 -2.34 5.09
CA LYS A 227 -9.39 -1.18 4.20
C LYS A 227 -9.82 -1.56 2.78
N GLN A 228 -9.34 -2.70 2.26
CA GLN A 228 -9.74 -3.20 0.94
C GLN A 228 -11.23 -3.54 0.91
N ILE A 229 -11.73 -4.32 1.88
CA ILE A 229 -13.16 -4.62 2.03
C ILE A 229 -13.98 -3.33 2.17
N LYS A 230 -13.47 -2.34 2.92
CA LYS A 230 -14.12 -1.03 3.02
C LYS A 230 -14.17 -0.33 1.66
N ASN A 231 -13.10 -0.39 0.87
CA ASN A 231 -13.04 0.21 -0.47
C ASN A 231 -13.90 -0.55 -1.49
N ASP A 232 -13.91 -1.88 -1.46
CA ASP A 232 -14.74 -2.69 -2.34
C ASP A 232 -16.22 -2.43 -2.03
N ARG A 233 -16.59 -2.39 -0.74
CA ARG A 233 -17.93 -1.96 -0.32
C ARG A 233 -18.27 -0.52 -0.72
N LYS A 234 -17.29 0.36 -0.91
CA LYS A 234 -17.50 1.72 -1.45
C LYS A 234 -17.64 1.74 -2.98
N ASN A 235 -17.13 0.74 -3.68
CA ASN A 235 -17.22 0.65 -5.14
C ASN A 235 -18.50 -0.07 -5.60
N TYR A 236 -19.12 -0.87 -4.71
CA TYR A 236 -20.39 -1.56 -4.95
C TYR A 236 -21.61 -0.85 -4.33
N ASN A 237 -21.41 0.27 -3.62
CA ASN A 237 -22.46 1.19 -3.15
C ASN A 237 -22.27 2.55 -3.83
#